data_AF-A0A318TYM7-F1
#
_entry.id   AF-A0A318TYM7-F1
#
_cell.length_a   1.000
_cell.length_b   1.000
_cell.length_c   1.000
_cell.angle_alpha   90.00
_cell.angle_beta   90.00
_cell.angle_gamma   90.00
#
_symmetry.space_group_name_H-M   'P 1'
#
loop_
_entity.id
_entity.type
_entity.pdbx_description
1 polymer ?
#
loop_
_entity_poly.entity_id
_entity_poly.type
_entity_poly.pdbx_seq_one_letter_code
_entity_poly.pdbx_strand_id
1 'polypeptide(L)'
;MRFAVLLPAALALSACAALPAPEPNPERIDLLSNRLTVHFSDGSRCAADIAAAPSGTLPGCAVAMAYSVTIRHKIHVPGAEALMEPYATVRLTRSSDGHVFDWVTPEGGADRQSANFGHQPG
;
A
#
# COMPACT_ATOMS: atom_id res chain seq x y z
N MET A 1 -27.00 -56.36 4.27
CA MET A 1 -27.27 -55.62 3.02
C MET A 1 -28.24 -54.50 3.38
N ARG A 2 -28.04 -53.19 3.26
CA ARG A 2 -27.07 -52.32 2.57
C ARG A 2 -27.12 -50.97 3.34
N PHE A 3 -26.10 -50.66 4.13
CA PHE A 3 -25.90 -49.32 4.72
C PHE A 3 -24.94 -48.58 3.78
N ALA A 4 -25.44 -47.95 2.72
CA ALA A 4 -24.56 -47.36 1.70
C ALA A 4 -25.22 -46.26 0.88
N VAL A 5 -25.79 -45.23 1.51
CA VAL A 5 -26.24 -44.02 0.78
C VAL A 5 -26.14 -42.75 1.63
N LEU A 6 -24.99 -42.43 2.23
CA LEU A 6 -24.82 -41.14 2.94
C LEU A 6 -23.46 -40.45 2.74
N LEU A 7 -22.55 -41.00 1.92
CA LEU A 7 -21.19 -40.45 1.80
C LEU A 7 -20.94 -39.23 0.88
N PRO A 8 -21.79 -38.80 -0.08
CA PRO A 8 -21.36 -37.76 -1.03
C PRO A 8 -21.44 -36.32 -0.48
N ALA A 9 -22.15 -36.08 0.62
CA ALA A 9 -22.37 -34.71 1.12
C ALA A 9 -21.15 -34.10 1.84
N ALA A 10 -20.26 -34.92 2.39
CA ALA A 10 -19.08 -34.45 3.13
C ALA A 10 -17.96 -33.90 2.22
N LEU A 11 -17.92 -34.31 0.94
CA LEU A 11 -16.87 -33.87 0.01
C LEU A 11 -17.13 -32.46 -0.56
N ALA A 12 -18.37 -32.00 -0.61
CA ALA A 12 -18.74 -30.70 -1.17
C ALA A 12 -18.33 -29.50 -0.29
N LEU A 13 -18.11 -29.70 1.02
CA LEU A 13 -17.73 -28.64 1.96
C LEU A 13 -16.23 -28.33 1.97
N SER A 14 -15.39 -29.18 1.37
CA SER A 14 -13.93 -29.00 1.34
C SER A 14 -13.44 -28.03 0.24
N ALA A 15 -14.33 -27.61 -0.68
CA ALA A 15 -13.96 -26.79 -1.83
C ALA A 15 -13.83 -25.28 -1.53
N CYS A 16 -14.34 -24.79 -0.39
CA CYS A 16 -14.25 -23.36 -0.04
C CYS A 16 -12.91 -22.94 0.58
N ALA A 17 -12.00 -23.87 0.90
CA ALA A 17 -10.70 -23.55 1.48
C ALA A 17 -9.61 -23.26 0.42
N ALA A 18 -9.90 -23.46 -0.86
CA ALA A 18 -8.94 -23.31 -1.95
C ALA A 18 -9.01 -21.94 -2.65
N LEU A 19 -9.79 -20.98 -2.13
CA LEU A 19 -9.79 -19.63 -2.68
C LEU A 19 -8.49 -18.93 -2.28
N PRO A 20 -7.73 -18.37 -3.23
CA PRO A 20 -6.57 -17.54 -2.93
C PRO A 20 -6.99 -16.40 -2.00
N ALA A 21 -6.24 -16.19 -0.92
CA ALA A 21 -6.44 -15.02 -0.08
C ALA A 21 -6.21 -13.76 -0.92
N PRO A 22 -7.01 -12.69 -0.71
CA PRO A 22 -6.78 -11.42 -1.37
C PRO A 22 -5.37 -10.90 -1.09
N GLU A 23 -4.69 -10.34 -2.09
CA GLU A 23 -3.40 -9.69 -1.86
C GLU A 23 -3.57 -8.46 -0.96
N PRO A 24 -2.73 -8.30 0.08
CA PRO A 24 -2.88 -7.22 1.02
C PRO A 24 -2.69 -5.85 0.36
N ASN A 25 -3.59 -4.93 0.70
CA ASN A 25 -3.57 -3.55 0.21
C ASN A 25 -2.72 -2.69 1.16
N PRO A 26 -2.00 -1.69 0.63
CA PRO A 26 -1.38 -0.66 1.46
C PRO A 26 -2.49 0.18 2.11
N GLU A 27 -2.48 0.30 3.42
CA GLU A 27 -3.49 1.04 4.19
C GLU A 27 -2.98 2.41 4.65
N ARG A 28 -1.71 2.46 5.04
CA ARG A 28 -1.05 3.64 5.61
C ARG A 28 0.38 3.73 5.11
N ILE A 29 0.86 4.95 4.94
CA ILE A 29 2.28 5.23 4.75
C ILE A 29 2.79 6.17 5.85
N ASP A 30 4.05 5.98 6.24
CA ASP A 30 4.82 6.93 7.02
C ASP A 30 6.00 7.40 6.19
N LEU A 31 6.20 8.71 6.09
CA LEU A 31 7.35 9.31 5.43
C LEU A 31 8.11 10.17 6.44
N LEU A 32 9.14 9.59 7.04
CA LEU A 32 9.94 10.23 8.10
C LEU A 32 11.34 10.48 7.57
N SER A 33 11.71 11.75 7.43
CA SER A 33 13.00 12.20 6.90
C SER A 33 13.32 11.59 5.53
N ASN A 34 14.07 10.49 5.49
CA ASN A 34 14.50 9.78 4.30
C ASN A 34 13.95 8.36 4.19
N ARG A 35 12.99 7.96 5.03
CA ARG A 35 12.47 6.60 5.05
C ARG A 35 10.98 6.59 4.75
N LEU A 36 10.61 5.88 3.68
CA LEU A 36 9.23 5.51 3.40
C LEU A 36 8.95 4.18 4.10
N THR A 37 7.90 4.13 4.91
CA THR A 37 7.35 2.89 5.49
C THR A 37 5.92 2.71 5.03
N VAL A 38 5.58 1.52 4.55
CA VAL A 38 4.23 1.16 4.08
C VAL A 38 3.68 0.07 5.00
N HIS A 39 2.47 0.29 5.50
CA HIS A 39 1.73 -0.66 6.30
C HIS A 39 0.61 -1.27 5.46
N PHE A 40 0.51 -2.58 5.50
CA PHE A 40 -0.43 -3.35 4.71
C PHE A 40 -1.58 -3.89 5.56
N SER A 41 -2.70 -4.24 4.92
CA SER A 41 -3.92 -4.76 5.56
C SER A 41 -3.74 -6.11 6.26
N ASP A 42 -2.67 -6.85 5.94
CA ASP A 42 -2.29 -8.09 6.64
C ASP A 42 -1.40 -7.83 7.88
N GLY A 43 -1.13 -6.56 8.19
CA GLY A 43 -0.25 -6.13 9.28
C GLY A 43 1.24 -6.16 8.92
N SER A 44 1.61 -6.60 7.71
CA SER A 44 2.99 -6.55 7.26
C SER A 44 3.44 -5.10 7.03
N ARG A 45 4.76 -4.89 7.15
CA ARG A 45 5.37 -3.56 7.01
C ARG A 45 6.59 -3.66 6.14
N CYS A 46 6.71 -2.73 5.21
CA CYS A 46 7.87 -2.60 4.34
C CYS A 46 8.45 -1.21 4.43
N ALA A 47 9.76 -1.10 4.21
CA ALA A 47 10.40 0.20 4.18
C ALA A 47 11.47 0.29 3.09
N ALA A 48 11.66 1.51 2.59
CA ALA A 48 12.74 1.87 1.68
C ALA A 48 13.41 3.18 2.12
N ASP A 49 14.72 3.27 1.86
CA ASP A 49 15.47 4.52 1.98
C ASP A 49 15.30 5.33 0.70
N ILE A 50 14.57 6.44 0.81
CA ILE A 50 14.24 7.31 -0.31
C ILE A 50 15.31 8.37 -0.58
N ALA A 51 16.27 8.58 0.33
CA ALA A 51 17.41 9.46 0.05
C ALA A 51 18.41 8.78 -0.88
N ALA A 52 18.58 7.46 -0.77
CA ALA A 52 19.41 6.68 -1.69
C ALA A 52 18.74 6.53 -3.06
N ALA A 53 17.44 6.23 -3.08
CA ALA A 53 16.67 6.06 -4.31
C ALA A 53 15.21 6.54 -4.11
N PRO A 54 14.79 7.66 -4.74
CA PRO A 54 13.43 8.20 -4.57
C PRO A 54 12.37 7.35 -5.27
N SER A 55 12.78 6.37 -6.07
CA SER A 55 11.92 5.35 -6.67
C SER A 55 12.62 4.01 -6.72
N GLY A 56 11.85 2.93 -6.76
CA GLY A 56 12.38 1.57 -6.78
C GLY A 56 11.33 0.53 -6.46
N THR A 57 11.76 -0.63 -5.99
CA THR A 57 10.89 -1.68 -5.44
C THR A 57 11.05 -1.75 -3.94
N LEU A 58 9.96 -2.03 -3.22
CA LEU A 58 10.01 -2.24 -1.77
C LEU A 58 10.62 -3.62 -1.49
N PRO A 59 11.82 -3.69 -0.87
CA PRO A 59 12.48 -4.96 -0.61
C PRO A 59 11.80 -5.70 0.54
N GLY A 60 11.74 -7.03 0.45
CA GLY A 60 11.30 -7.89 1.55
C GLY A 60 9.80 -7.86 1.86
N CYS A 61 8.97 -7.33 0.96
CA CYS A 61 7.52 -7.36 1.09
C CYS A 61 6.92 -8.70 0.69
N ALA A 62 5.85 -9.10 1.37
CA ALA A 62 5.00 -10.20 0.94
C ALA A 62 4.36 -9.93 -0.43
N VAL A 63 4.04 -8.67 -0.72
CA VAL A 63 3.55 -8.22 -2.03
C VAL A 63 4.58 -7.31 -2.68
N ALA A 64 5.01 -7.68 -3.90
CA ALA A 64 5.95 -6.89 -4.66
C ALA A 64 5.32 -5.55 -5.10
N MET A 65 5.90 -4.46 -4.61
CA MET A 65 5.42 -3.10 -4.86
C MET A 65 6.56 -2.24 -5.41
N ALA A 66 6.29 -1.52 -6.50
CA ALA A 66 7.11 -0.40 -6.93
C ALA A 66 6.67 0.87 -6.19
N TYR A 67 7.62 1.74 -5.85
CA TYR A 67 7.37 3.02 -5.21
C TYR A 67 8.01 4.15 -6.00
N SER A 68 7.39 5.33 -5.94
CA SER A 68 8.01 6.59 -6.34
C SER A 68 7.59 7.70 -5.38
N VAL A 69 8.56 8.49 -4.95
CA VAL A 69 8.36 9.62 -4.03
C VAL A 69 8.81 10.90 -4.72
N THR A 70 7.94 11.90 -4.73
CA THR A 70 8.26 13.24 -5.20
C THR A 70 8.09 14.21 -4.04
N ILE A 71 9.19 14.70 -3.49
CA ILE A 71 9.17 15.75 -2.47
C ILE A 71 8.97 17.09 -3.18
N ARG A 72 7.93 17.83 -2.80
CA ARG A 72 7.68 19.18 -3.30
C ARG A 72 7.89 20.19 -2.18
N HIS A 73 8.87 21.06 -2.38
CA HIS A 73 9.04 22.26 -1.56
C HIS A 73 8.13 23.35 -2.15
N LYS A 74 7.21 23.91 -1.36
CA LYS A 74 6.45 25.08 -1.81
C LYS A 74 7.43 26.25 -2.04
N ILE A 75 7.07 27.06 -3.04
CA ILE A 75 7.82 28.21 -3.56
C ILE A 75 8.49 28.99 -2.42
N HIS A 76 9.79 29.25 -2.60
CA HIS A 76 10.60 30.01 -1.66
C HIS A 76 10.00 31.40 -1.45
N VAL A 77 9.37 31.61 -0.30
CA VAL A 77 9.04 32.93 0.22
C VAL A 77 10.15 33.27 1.21
N PRO A 78 11.03 34.26 0.90
CA PRO A 78 12.11 34.63 1.80
C PRO A 78 11.57 34.96 3.20
N GLY A 79 12.06 34.29 4.23
CA GLY A 79 11.64 34.49 5.62
C GLY A 79 10.42 33.66 6.08
N ALA A 80 9.88 32.77 5.23
CA ALA A 80 8.84 31.82 5.60
C ALA A 80 9.26 30.35 5.41
N GLU A 81 10.55 30.07 5.24
CA GLU A 81 11.04 28.70 4.99
C GLU A 81 10.73 27.75 6.15
N ALA A 82 10.69 28.26 7.39
CA ALA A 82 10.34 27.49 8.58
C ALA A 82 8.83 27.27 8.76
N LEU A 83 7.98 27.95 7.97
CA LEU A 83 6.52 27.91 8.10
C LEU A 83 5.85 26.97 7.08
N MET A 84 6.60 26.42 6.13
CA MET A 84 6.07 25.55 5.10
C MET A 84 6.62 24.14 5.26
N GLU A 85 5.80 23.23 5.79
CA GLU A 85 6.14 21.82 5.81
C GLU A 85 6.27 21.29 4.37
N PRO A 86 7.38 20.60 4.03
CA PRO A 86 7.51 19.93 2.76
C PRO A 86 6.36 18.94 2.59
N TYR A 87 5.70 18.96 1.43
CA TYR A 87 4.72 17.93 1.11
C TYR A 87 5.27 16.99 0.04
N ALA A 88 5.12 15.69 0.24
CA ALA A 88 5.57 14.69 -0.72
C ALA A 88 4.36 13.97 -1.31
N THR A 89 4.44 13.64 -2.59
CA THR A 89 3.50 12.70 -3.21
C THR A 89 4.18 11.35 -3.30
N VAL A 90 3.52 10.31 -2.79
CA VAL A 90 3.99 8.93 -2.83
C VAL A 90 3.04 8.15 -3.72
N ARG A 91 3.58 7.45 -4.72
CA ARG A 91 2.85 6.52 -5.56
C ARG A 91 3.39 5.12 -5.34
N LEU A 92 2.53 4.19 -4.98
CA LEU A 92 2.81 2.77 -4.97
C LEU A 92 2.11 2.11 -6.15
N THR A 93 2.78 1.17 -6.79
CA THR A 93 2.22 0.36 -7.87
C THR A 93 2.48 -1.10 -7.55
N ARG A 94 1.40 -1.87 -7.45
CA ARG A 94 1.52 -3.29 -7.21
C ARG A 94 1.99 -3.99 -8.48
N SER A 95 2.98 -4.86 -8.33
CA SER A 95 3.65 -5.49 -9.47
C SER A 95 2.85 -6.63 -10.10
N SER A 96 1.96 -7.27 -9.33
CA SER A 96 1.13 -8.39 -9.77
C SER A 96 0.00 -7.98 -10.70
N ASP A 97 -0.67 -6.86 -10.39
CA ASP A 97 -1.92 -6.42 -11.04
C ASP A 97 -1.86 -4.98 -11.58
N GLY A 98 -0.77 -4.24 -11.34
CA GLY A 98 -0.61 -2.85 -11.77
C GLY A 98 -1.44 -1.85 -10.97
N HIS A 99 -2.11 -2.25 -9.89
CA HIS A 99 -2.93 -1.35 -9.09
C HIS A 99 -2.09 -0.20 -8.52
N VAL A 100 -2.59 1.01 -8.69
CA VAL A 100 -1.93 2.24 -8.25
C VAL A 100 -2.61 2.78 -7.00
N PHE A 101 -1.77 3.19 -6.05
CA PHE A 101 -2.19 3.84 -4.82
C PHE A 101 -1.38 5.13 -4.66
N ASP A 102 -2.05 6.25 -4.45
CA ASP A 102 -1.43 7.58 -4.38
C ASP A 102 -1.71 8.23 -3.02
N TRP A 103 -0.67 8.81 -2.40
CA TRP A 103 -0.73 9.53 -1.13
C TRP A 103 -0.05 10.89 -1.22
N VAL A 104 -0.45 11.77 -0.31
CA VAL A 104 0.19 13.07 -0.08
C VAL A 104 0.56 13.17 1.41
N THR A 105 1.85 13.39 1.71
CA THR A 105 2.37 13.60 3.06
C THR A 105 2.86 15.04 3.25
N PRO A 106 2.95 15.58 4.48
CA PRO A 106 2.22 15.09 5.64
C PRO A 106 0.72 15.10 5.32
N GLU A 107 -0.03 14.13 5.85
CA GLU A 107 -1.50 14.13 5.72
C GLU A 107 -1.99 15.45 6.33
N GLY A 108 -2.27 16.44 5.47
CA GLY A 108 -2.50 17.81 5.91
C GLY A 108 -3.79 17.92 6.69
N GLY A 109 -3.67 17.89 8.02
CA GLY A 109 -4.71 18.23 8.99
C GLY A 109 -5.68 17.09 9.31
N ALA A 110 -6.03 16.98 10.60
CA ALA A 110 -6.80 15.92 11.26
C ALA A 110 -8.18 15.54 10.69
N ASP A 111 -8.60 16.09 9.55
CA ASP A 111 -9.97 15.99 9.02
C ASP A 111 -10.05 15.42 7.59
N ARG A 112 -8.95 14.99 6.98
CA ARG A 112 -8.98 14.37 5.64
C ARG A 112 -8.58 12.91 5.69
N GLN A 113 -9.60 12.07 5.76
CA GLN A 113 -9.52 10.65 5.41
C GLN A 113 -8.83 10.54 4.04
N SER A 114 -7.60 10.03 4.04
CA SER A 114 -6.85 9.66 2.84
C SER A 114 -7.71 8.72 2.02
N ALA A 115 -8.40 9.27 1.04
CA ALA A 115 -9.26 8.51 0.16
C ALA A 115 -8.34 7.71 -0.77
N ASN A 116 -8.00 6.50 -0.33
CA ASN A 116 -7.36 5.48 -1.14
C ASN A 116 -8.33 5.09 -2.26
N PHE A 117 -8.43 5.92 -3.30
CA PHE A 117 -9.09 5.54 -4.53
C PHE A 117 -8.09 4.69 -5.31
N GLY A 118 -8.16 3.37 -5.14
CA GLY A 118 -7.53 2.45 -6.07
C GLY A 118 -8.09 2.73 -7.46
N HIS A 119 -7.34 3.46 -8.28
CA HIS A 119 -7.71 3.72 -9.65
C HIS A 119 -7.23 2.54 -10.50
N GLN A 120 -8.18 1.75 -10.97
CA GLN A 120 -7.94 0.64 -11.89
C GLN A 120 -8.00 1.21 -13.32
N PRO A 121 -6.89 1.29 -14.07
CA PRO A 121 -6.96 1.66 -15.48
C PRO A 121 -7.67 0.52 -16.24
N GLY A 122 -8.76 0.86 -16.94
CA GLY A 122 -9.50 -0.03 -17.84
C GLY A 122 -8.84 -0.18 -19.20
#